data_AF-A0A971Q5K3-F1
#
_entry.id   AF-A0A971Q5K3-F1
#
_cell.length_a   1.000
_cell.length_b   1.000
_cell.length_c   1.000
_cell.angle_alpha   90.00
_cell.angle_beta   90.00
_cell.angle_gamma   90.00
#
_symmetry.space_group_name_H-M   'P 1'
#
loop_
_entity.id
_entity.type
_entity.pdbx_description
1 polymer ?
#
loop_
_entity_poly.entity_id
_entity_poly.type
_entity_poly.pdbx_seq_one_letter_code
_entity_poly.pdbx_strand_id
1 'polypeptide(L)'
;MFNGQKPFYVQDNSVGAVFLPMHRFHFRWNCADANQQANMNMLRLHKGGYFFPKTLDVADEMGMLMMQETNFRQIIRDPGQCDVDHPVRKKGDHAIPETVEQAKVQRNHPSLVIWSTENEHGVIQENDEITPAVRERAELLLKLNGAFKEMDPTRPTVNNGGTIFMFTDYHKDPRVDILDGHYVNPRVWDNWKKKYNKPCTMGEISLGGPFAWTYQGEVRSMRQRGEDPQPYFWNAVNAAAQYMEGRLRSFRSAELAGLWPFAAMQRYHPFMPVWEGVDYRMDTPPIHWPAQSGLDFKEKNLSYGRDIYNFYDPTVPRCAYLRTYDPLKDAQREVTKLEPRFSPELIVQVLDADGHTVPNTAVWLTPTDQPANPFGVVTDGDGKAWFWCKSGPGEYTAWVQHQGRWFTADVTPAPAGEWMQVKTAALRLPRS
;
A
#
# COMPACT_ATOMS: atom_id res chain seq x y z
N MET A 1 -3.16 -20.91 7.54
CA MET A 1 -2.78 -20.55 8.93
C MET A 1 -1.27 -20.45 8.98
N PHE A 2 -0.72 -19.37 9.53
CA PHE A 2 0.72 -19.22 9.78
C PHE A 2 0.91 -19.18 11.30
N ASN A 3 1.66 -20.13 11.86
CA ASN A 3 1.87 -20.27 13.32
C ASN A 3 0.56 -20.20 14.15
N GLY A 4 -0.51 -20.84 13.68
CA GLY A 4 -1.79 -20.87 14.40
C GLY A 4 -2.68 -19.63 14.22
N GLN A 5 -2.28 -18.64 13.42
CA GLN A 5 -3.10 -17.46 13.09
C GLN A 5 -3.57 -17.48 11.64
N LYS A 6 -4.77 -16.93 11.38
CA LYS A 6 -5.29 -16.74 10.03
C LYS A 6 -4.66 -15.46 9.49
N PRO A 7 -3.88 -15.49 8.40
CA PRO A 7 -3.32 -14.26 7.87
C PRO A 7 -4.45 -13.36 7.37
N PHE A 8 -4.31 -12.06 7.55
CA PHE A 8 -5.19 -11.07 6.96
C PHE A 8 -4.38 -10.32 5.92
N TYR A 9 -4.84 -10.40 4.68
CA TYR A 9 -4.05 -10.06 3.52
C TYR A 9 -4.52 -8.72 3.01
N VAL A 10 -3.61 -7.85 2.60
CA VAL A 10 -3.96 -6.70 1.79
C VAL A 10 -3.16 -6.70 0.51
N GLN A 11 -3.88 -6.47 -0.57
CA GLN A 11 -3.25 -6.13 -1.83
C GLN A 11 -3.01 -4.64 -1.84
N ASP A 12 -1.73 -4.28 -1.73
CA ASP A 12 -1.32 -2.94 -2.06
C ASP A 12 -1.18 -2.81 -3.59
N ASN A 13 -1.44 -1.63 -4.14
CA ASN A 13 -1.13 -1.43 -5.56
C ASN A 13 0.38 -1.57 -5.71
N SER A 14 0.81 -2.37 -6.68
CA SER A 14 2.16 -2.21 -7.18
C SER A 14 2.27 -0.77 -7.66
N VAL A 15 3.16 -0.02 -7.02
CA VAL A 15 3.86 0.98 -7.80
C VAL A 15 4.47 0.18 -8.94
N GLY A 16 3.90 0.33 -10.14
CA GLY A 16 4.42 -0.36 -11.31
C GLY A 16 5.92 -0.09 -11.35
N ALA A 17 6.67 -1.16 -11.62
CA ALA A 17 8.12 -1.19 -11.73
C ALA A 17 8.79 0.06 -12.31
N VAL A 18 8.07 0.62 -13.28
CA VAL A 18 8.46 1.70 -14.17
C VAL A 18 8.22 3.10 -13.59
N PHE A 19 7.61 3.22 -12.39
CA PHE A 19 7.10 4.50 -11.86
C PHE A 19 7.81 5.04 -10.63
N LEU A 20 8.82 4.35 -10.07
CA LEU A 20 9.70 4.91 -9.04
C LEU A 20 11.11 4.34 -9.21
N PRO A 21 12.18 5.08 -8.87
CA PRO A 21 13.42 4.44 -8.48
C PRO A 21 13.11 3.60 -7.24
N MET A 22 12.95 2.29 -7.41
CA MET A 22 12.62 1.31 -6.36
C MET A 22 13.79 1.17 -5.38
N HIS A 23 14.03 2.21 -4.60
CA HIS A 23 14.96 2.20 -3.50
C HIS A 23 14.38 1.36 -2.35
N ARG A 24 15.21 0.54 -1.71
CA ARG A 24 14.85 -0.32 -0.56
C ARG A 24 14.04 0.42 0.51
N PHE A 25 14.34 1.70 0.72
CA PHE A 25 13.63 2.58 1.66
C PHE A 25 12.14 2.76 1.34
N HIS A 26 11.75 2.85 0.07
CA HIS A 26 10.34 3.00 -0.33
C HIS A 26 9.52 1.75 0.05
N PHE A 27 10.08 0.58 -0.21
CA PHE A 27 9.38 -0.67 0.07
C PHE A 27 9.35 -0.98 1.58
N ARG A 28 10.43 -0.65 2.31
CA ARG A 28 10.46 -0.77 3.78
C ARG A 28 9.43 0.14 4.44
N TRP A 29 9.28 1.36 3.93
CA TRP A 29 8.24 2.28 4.37
C TRP A 29 6.84 1.71 4.14
N ASN A 30 6.57 1.23 2.92
CA ASN A 30 5.28 0.63 2.59
C ASN A 30 4.95 -0.53 3.56
N CYS A 31 5.92 -1.40 3.85
CA CYS A 31 5.76 -2.47 4.83
C CYS A 31 5.51 -1.95 6.26
N ALA A 32 6.40 -1.09 6.78
CA ALA A 32 6.47 -0.72 8.20
C ALA A 32 5.40 0.27 8.65
N ASP A 33 5.15 1.31 7.85
CA ASP A 33 4.32 2.44 8.25
C ASP A 33 2.90 2.28 7.67
N ALA A 34 2.76 1.95 6.39
CA ALA A 34 1.44 1.86 5.79
C ALA A 34 0.71 0.56 6.18
N ASN A 35 1.36 -0.60 6.10
CA ASN A 35 0.66 -1.89 6.21
C ASN A 35 0.72 -2.50 7.62
N GLN A 36 1.89 -2.57 8.27
CA GLN A 36 1.98 -3.12 9.64
C GLN A 36 1.13 -2.33 10.63
N GLN A 37 1.13 -0.99 10.54
CA GLN A 37 0.32 -0.14 11.43
C GLN A 37 -1.19 -0.33 11.23
N ALA A 38 -1.59 -0.84 10.07
CA ALA A 38 -2.97 -1.19 9.76
C ALA A 38 -3.40 -2.56 10.28
N ASN A 39 -2.50 -3.29 10.98
CA ASN A 39 -2.65 -4.70 11.38
C ASN A 39 -2.64 -5.68 10.20
N MET A 40 -1.89 -5.36 9.14
CA MET A 40 -1.70 -6.27 8.01
C MET A 40 -0.42 -7.07 8.20
N ASN A 41 -0.49 -8.37 7.94
CA ASN A 41 0.66 -9.27 8.05
C ASN A 41 1.07 -9.91 6.73
N MET A 42 0.35 -9.63 5.63
CA MET A 42 0.71 -10.11 4.30
C MET A 42 0.39 -9.11 3.19
N LEU A 43 1.32 -8.96 2.24
CA LEU A 43 1.18 -8.13 1.05
C LEU A 43 1.11 -8.96 -0.24
N ARG A 44 0.27 -8.53 -1.18
CA ARG A 44 0.30 -8.99 -2.58
C ARG A 44 0.98 -7.93 -3.45
N LEU A 45 2.10 -8.27 -4.09
CA LEU A 45 2.73 -7.41 -5.10
C LEU A 45 2.11 -7.67 -6.46
N HIS A 46 1.04 -6.92 -6.77
CA HIS A 46 0.28 -7.01 -8.02
C HIS A 46 1.16 -6.80 -9.27
N LYS A 47 0.97 -7.59 -10.32
CA LYS A 47 1.51 -7.39 -11.67
C LYS A 47 2.98 -6.98 -11.73
N GLY A 48 3.88 -7.98 -11.69
CA GLY A 48 5.31 -7.75 -11.93
C GLY A 48 6.13 -7.53 -10.66
N GLY A 49 5.72 -8.09 -9.53
CA GLY A 49 6.57 -8.12 -8.32
C GLY A 49 7.94 -8.74 -8.62
N TYR A 50 8.02 -9.66 -9.58
CA TYR A 50 9.24 -10.40 -9.92
C TYR A 50 10.35 -9.51 -10.49
N PHE A 51 10.01 -8.32 -10.99
CA PHE A 51 11.00 -7.32 -11.42
C PHE A 51 11.83 -6.76 -10.24
N PHE A 52 11.39 -6.96 -8.99
CA PHE A 52 12.04 -6.40 -7.80
C PHE A 52 12.23 -7.42 -6.69
N PRO A 53 13.17 -8.36 -6.85
CA PRO A 53 13.44 -9.37 -5.81
C PRO A 53 13.84 -8.73 -4.47
N LYS A 54 14.45 -7.54 -4.47
CA LYS A 54 14.81 -6.78 -3.24
C LYS A 54 13.62 -6.42 -2.34
N THR A 55 12.40 -6.51 -2.83
CA THR A 55 11.20 -6.37 -2.00
C THR A 55 11.12 -7.50 -0.98
N LEU A 56 11.49 -8.72 -1.35
CA LEU A 56 11.48 -9.87 -0.44
C LEU A 56 12.55 -9.76 0.65
N ASP A 57 13.74 -9.22 0.35
CA ASP A 57 14.76 -8.95 1.38
C ASP A 57 14.22 -8.06 2.50
N VAL A 58 13.43 -7.05 2.15
CA VAL A 58 12.86 -6.12 3.13
C VAL A 58 11.70 -6.77 3.86
N ALA A 59 10.88 -7.55 3.16
CA ALA A 59 9.80 -8.28 3.81
C ALA A 59 10.35 -9.30 4.82
N ASP A 60 11.47 -9.97 4.51
CA ASP A 60 12.20 -10.84 5.44
C ASP A 60 12.68 -10.06 6.68
N GLU A 61 13.33 -8.91 6.49
CA GLU A 61 13.78 -8.05 7.61
C GLU A 61 12.63 -7.58 8.50
N MET A 62 11.49 -7.24 7.88
CA MET A 62 10.35 -6.65 8.55
C MET A 62 9.40 -7.69 9.15
N GLY A 63 9.57 -8.98 8.84
CA GLY A 63 8.65 -10.04 9.23
C GLY A 63 7.28 -9.93 8.54
N MET A 64 7.24 -9.48 7.29
CA MET A 64 6.03 -9.37 6.48
C MET A 64 5.89 -10.58 5.56
N LEU A 65 4.70 -11.19 5.50
CA LEU A 65 4.43 -12.22 4.52
C LEU A 65 4.18 -11.59 3.14
N MET A 66 4.54 -12.30 2.08
CA MET A 66 4.47 -11.83 0.71
C MET A 66 3.81 -12.86 -0.20
N MET A 67 2.96 -12.37 -1.09
CA MET A 67 2.53 -13.04 -2.31
C MET A 67 3.10 -12.28 -3.49
N GLN A 68 4.08 -12.90 -4.15
CA GLN A 68 4.70 -12.31 -5.32
C GLN A 68 3.90 -12.67 -6.56
N GLU A 69 3.52 -11.67 -7.36
CA GLU A 69 2.87 -11.90 -8.65
C GLU A 69 3.85 -11.81 -9.81
N THR A 70 3.75 -12.77 -10.72
CA THR A 70 4.57 -12.79 -11.93
C THR A 70 4.27 -11.60 -12.85
N ASN A 71 5.13 -11.43 -13.84
CA ASN A 71 4.95 -10.58 -15.02
C ASN A 71 4.41 -11.37 -16.25
N PHE A 72 3.93 -12.61 -16.05
CA PHE A 72 3.56 -13.52 -17.15
C PHE A 72 2.56 -12.88 -18.12
N ARG A 73 1.54 -12.20 -17.58
CA ARG A 73 0.52 -11.51 -18.37
C ARG A 73 1.11 -10.40 -19.26
N GLN A 74 2.10 -9.67 -18.77
CA GLN A 74 2.75 -8.59 -19.50
C GLN A 74 3.52 -9.17 -20.68
N ILE A 75 4.27 -10.25 -20.46
CA ILE A 75 5.06 -10.94 -21.50
C ILE A 75 4.14 -11.42 -22.63
N ILE A 76 2.99 -12.01 -22.31
CA ILE A 76 2.06 -12.51 -23.34
C ILE A 76 1.18 -11.42 -23.97
N ARG A 77 1.15 -10.19 -23.44
CA ARG A 77 0.33 -9.06 -23.93
C ARG A 77 1.13 -7.94 -24.60
N ASP A 78 2.47 -7.92 -24.53
CA ASP A 78 3.29 -6.84 -25.09
C ASP A 78 3.04 -6.68 -26.61
N PRO A 79 2.51 -5.53 -27.06
CA PRO A 79 2.29 -5.25 -28.48
C PRO A 79 3.59 -4.96 -29.25
N GLY A 80 4.70 -4.67 -28.56
CA GLY A 80 5.96 -4.23 -29.18
C GLY A 80 6.92 -5.34 -29.61
N GLN A 81 6.68 -6.61 -29.23
CA GLN A 81 7.64 -7.70 -29.46
C GLN A 81 7.17 -8.84 -30.38
N CYS A 82 5.93 -8.94 -30.83
CA CYS A 82 5.54 -10.13 -31.61
C CYS A 82 4.35 -9.91 -32.54
N ASP A 83 4.51 -10.46 -33.75
CA ASP A 83 3.53 -10.63 -34.83
C ASP A 83 2.09 -10.90 -34.38
N VAL A 84 1.19 -10.33 -35.18
CA VAL A 84 -0.27 -10.35 -35.07
C VAL A 84 -0.85 -11.78 -35.18
N ASP A 85 -0.03 -12.77 -35.52
CA ASP A 85 -0.44 -14.15 -35.84
C ASP A 85 -0.05 -15.23 -34.81
N HIS A 86 0.50 -14.87 -33.64
CA HIS A 86 0.84 -15.88 -32.62
C HIS A 86 -0.31 -16.12 -31.61
N PRO A 87 -0.97 -17.30 -31.64
CA PRO A 87 -2.04 -17.63 -30.68
C PRO A 87 -1.47 -17.63 -29.25
N VAL A 88 -2.22 -17.06 -28.30
CA VAL A 88 -1.85 -16.84 -26.88
C VAL A 88 -1.10 -18.02 -26.25
N ARG A 89 -1.47 -19.26 -26.62
CA ARG A 89 -0.81 -20.48 -26.16
C ARG A 89 0.66 -20.57 -26.51
N LYS A 90 1.07 -20.27 -27.75
CA LYS A 90 2.49 -20.31 -28.14
C LYS A 90 3.31 -19.25 -27.40
N LYS A 91 2.75 -18.05 -27.18
CA LYS A 91 3.40 -17.01 -26.37
C LYS A 91 3.56 -17.47 -24.93
N GLY A 92 2.52 -18.08 -24.36
CA GLY A 92 2.56 -18.65 -23.03
C GLY A 92 3.57 -19.78 -22.88
N ASP A 93 3.64 -20.70 -23.85
CA ASP A 93 4.59 -21.81 -23.84
C ASP A 93 6.05 -21.34 -23.81
N HIS A 94 6.35 -20.22 -24.47
CA HIS A 94 7.67 -19.60 -24.44
C HIS A 94 7.93 -18.82 -23.13
N ALA A 95 6.92 -18.12 -22.63
CA ALA A 95 7.05 -17.28 -21.43
C ALA A 95 7.11 -18.08 -20.11
N ILE A 96 6.58 -19.31 -20.06
CA ILE A 96 6.56 -20.14 -18.85
C ILE A 96 7.98 -20.38 -18.30
N PRO A 97 8.95 -20.93 -19.07
CA PRO A 97 10.31 -21.14 -18.58
C PRO A 97 10.96 -19.86 -18.04
N GLU A 98 10.84 -18.74 -18.75
CA GLU A 98 11.42 -17.46 -18.33
C GLU A 98 10.82 -16.94 -17.03
N THR A 99 9.50 -17.10 -16.87
CA THR A 99 8.79 -16.72 -15.65
C THR A 99 9.23 -17.57 -14.47
N VAL A 100 9.46 -18.87 -14.70
CA VAL A 100 9.92 -19.82 -13.67
C VAL A 100 11.38 -19.54 -13.30
N GLU A 101 12.26 -19.19 -14.23
CA GLU A 101 13.63 -18.77 -13.90
C GLU A 101 13.67 -17.52 -13.01
N GLN A 102 12.80 -16.53 -13.28
CA GLN A 102 12.66 -15.36 -12.41
C GLN A 102 12.14 -15.72 -11.01
N ALA A 103 11.31 -16.77 -10.90
CA ALA A 103 10.83 -17.27 -9.61
C ALA A 103 11.94 -17.96 -8.80
N LYS A 104 12.81 -18.73 -9.48
CA LYS A 104 13.84 -19.56 -8.83
C LYS A 104 14.76 -18.77 -7.92
N VAL A 105 15.12 -17.54 -8.28
CA VAL A 105 16.00 -16.69 -7.46
C VAL A 105 15.32 -16.17 -6.19
N GLN A 106 13.99 -16.20 -6.13
CA GLN A 106 13.19 -15.68 -5.02
C GLN A 106 12.68 -16.78 -4.07
N ARG A 107 12.77 -18.06 -4.43
CA ARG A 107 12.15 -19.18 -3.69
C ARG A 107 12.69 -19.42 -2.27
N ASN A 108 13.85 -18.87 -1.94
CA ASN A 108 14.47 -19.07 -0.63
C ASN A 108 14.07 -17.99 0.39
N HIS A 109 13.30 -16.98 -0.01
CA HIS A 109 12.82 -15.95 0.93
C HIS A 109 11.74 -16.54 1.86
N PRO A 110 11.92 -16.46 3.20
CA PRO A 110 10.91 -16.91 4.16
C PRO A 110 9.65 -16.04 4.18
N SER A 111 9.75 -14.77 3.81
CA SER A 111 8.57 -13.87 3.68
C SER A 111 7.62 -14.32 2.57
N LEU A 112 8.15 -14.86 1.48
CA LEU A 112 7.34 -15.35 0.38
C LEU A 112 6.60 -16.62 0.82
N VAL A 113 5.28 -16.63 0.72
CA VAL A 113 4.45 -17.76 1.17
C VAL A 113 3.43 -18.25 0.14
N ILE A 114 3.13 -17.46 -0.90
CA ILE A 114 2.25 -17.85 -2.01
C ILE A 114 2.84 -17.33 -3.31
N TRP A 115 2.80 -18.16 -4.36
CA TRP A 115 3.11 -17.75 -5.71
C TRP A 115 1.82 -17.32 -6.42
N SER A 116 1.67 -16.01 -6.72
CA SER A 116 0.66 -15.60 -7.69
C SER A 116 1.25 -15.76 -9.08
N THR A 117 0.79 -16.78 -9.80
CA THR A 117 1.36 -17.14 -11.10
C THR A 117 0.87 -16.23 -12.21
N GLU A 118 -0.26 -15.54 -12.03
CA GLU A 118 -0.84 -14.63 -13.02
C GLU A 118 -1.91 -13.72 -12.38
N ASN A 119 -2.28 -12.63 -13.08
CA ASN A 119 -3.48 -11.85 -12.77
C ASN A 119 -4.47 -11.67 -13.95
N GLU A 120 -5.69 -12.11 -13.74
CA GLU A 120 -6.90 -11.91 -14.54
C GLU A 120 -6.81 -12.37 -16.01
N HIS A 121 -5.85 -13.21 -16.35
CA HIS A 121 -5.80 -13.79 -17.68
C HIS A 121 -6.97 -14.77 -17.86
N GLY A 122 -7.31 -15.50 -16.80
CA GLY A 122 -8.43 -16.45 -16.74
C GLY A 122 -9.78 -15.88 -16.30
N VAL A 123 -10.08 -14.59 -16.51
CA VAL A 123 -11.39 -14.03 -16.09
C VAL A 123 -12.50 -14.47 -17.05
N ILE A 124 -13.51 -15.14 -16.49
CA ILE A 124 -14.84 -15.38 -17.08
C ILE A 124 -15.94 -15.12 -16.03
N GLN A 125 -17.17 -14.91 -16.48
CA GLN A 125 -18.36 -14.80 -15.63
C GLN A 125 -19.07 -16.15 -15.47
N GLU A 126 -19.95 -16.26 -14.47
CA GLU A 126 -20.67 -17.51 -14.15
C GLU A 126 -21.50 -18.06 -15.32
N ASN A 127 -22.02 -17.19 -16.18
CA ASN A 127 -22.90 -17.55 -17.30
C ASN A 127 -22.19 -17.48 -18.66
N ASP A 128 -20.86 -17.31 -18.70
CA ASP A 128 -20.13 -17.27 -19.95
C ASP A 128 -20.12 -18.64 -20.64
N GLU A 129 -20.18 -18.65 -21.97
CA GLU A 129 -20.04 -19.87 -22.76
C GLU A 129 -18.61 -20.43 -22.67
N ILE A 130 -18.48 -21.72 -22.38
CA ILE A 130 -17.18 -22.40 -22.29
C ILE A 130 -16.71 -22.83 -23.68
N THR A 131 -16.15 -21.87 -24.41
CA THR A 131 -15.60 -22.07 -25.76
C THR A 131 -14.26 -22.84 -25.75
N PRO A 132 -13.81 -23.36 -26.90
CA PRO A 132 -12.47 -23.95 -27.03
C PRO A 132 -11.33 -23.00 -26.59
N ALA A 133 -11.48 -21.69 -26.84
CA ALA A 133 -10.49 -20.68 -26.44
C ALA A 133 -10.41 -20.51 -24.91
N VAL A 134 -11.55 -20.64 -24.20
CA VAL A 134 -11.59 -20.67 -22.73
C VAL A 134 -10.80 -21.88 -22.23
N ARG A 135 -11.08 -23.07 -22.77
CA ARG A 135 -10.37 -24.31 -22.39
C ARG A 135 -8.87 -24.23 -22.66
N GLU A 136 -8.48 -23.72 -23.82
CA GLU A 136 -7.07 -23.53 -24.16
C GLU A 136 -6.35 -22.62 -23.17
N ARG A 137 -7.01 -21.54 -22.74
CA ARG A 137 -6.48 -20.63 -21.72
C ARG A 137 -6.35 -21.31 -20.36
N ALA A 138 -7.34 -22.10 -19.94
CA ALA A 138 -7.25 -22.87 -18.71
C ALA A 138 -6.05 -23.84 -18.73
N GLU A 139 -5.85 -24.58 -19.83
CA GLU A 139 -4.72 -25.49 -19.96
C GLU A 139 -3.37 -24.77 -19.89
N LEU A 140 -3.26 -23.59 -20.49
CA LEU A 140 -2.04 -22.78 -20.39
C LEU A 140 -1.75 -22.38 -18.93
N LEU A 141 -2.77 -21.93 -18.20
CA LEU A 141 -2.61 -21.55 -16.79
C LEU A 141 -2.30 -22.77 -15.91
N LEU A 142 -2.89 -23.94 -16.20
CA LEU A 142 -2.55 -25.18 -15.50
C LEU A 142 -1.11 -25.62 -15.78
N LYS A 143 -0.60 -25.43 -17.01
CA LYS A 143 0.80 -25.67 -17.35
C LYS A 143 1.74 -24.74 -16.57
N LEU A 144 1.40 -23.46 -16.47
CA LEU A 144 2.14 -22.49 -15.66
C LEU A 144 2.17 -22.89 -14.18
N ASN A 145 1.02 -23.21 -13.58
CA ASN A 145 0.96 -23.65 -12.18
C ASN A 145 1.77 -24.95 -11.96
N GLY A 146 1.68 -25.91 -12.87
CA GLY A 146 2.46 -27.14 -12.82
C GLY A 146 3.97 -26.87 -12.80
N ALA A 147 4.45 -25.94 -13.63
CA ALA A 147 5.87 -25.57 -13.67
C ALA A 147 6.33 -24.87 -12.37
N PHE A 148 5.46 -24.05 -11.76
CA PHE A 148 5.73 -23.45 -10.44
C PHE A 148 5.81 -24.49 -9.33
N LYS A 149 4.89 -25.47 -9.33
CA LYS A 149 4.89 -26.57 -8.37
C LYS A 149 6.12 -27.46 -8.47
N GLU A 150 6.61 -27.70 -9.68
CA GLU A 150 7.86 -28.43 -9.90
C GLU A 150 9.07 -27.64 -9.39
N MET A 151 9.07 -26.32 -9.61
CA MET A 151 10.15 -25.42 -9.19
C MET A 151 10.22 -25.24 -7.67
N ASP A 152 9.06 -25.10 -7.02
CA ASP A 152 8.92 -24.92 -5.58
C ASP A 152 7.63 -25.61 -5.07
N PRO A 153 7.72 -26.89 -4.65
CA PRO A 153 6.58 -27.63 -4.13
C PRO A 153 6.18 -27.21 -2.71
N THR A 154 6.94 -26.32 -2.07
CA THR A 154 6.72 -25.94 -0.66
C THR A 154 5.68 -24.83 -0.49
N ARG A 155 5.31 -24.15 -1.57
CA ARG A 155 4.38 -23.02 -1.56
C ARG A 155 3.21 -23.26 -2.53
N PRO A 156 1.98 -22.91 -2.13
CA PRO A 156 0.85 -23.00 -3.03
C PRO A 156 0.91 -21.93 -4.13
N THR A 157 0.27 -22.24 -5.23
CA THR A 157 0.03 -21.35 -6.37
C THR A 157 -1.39 -20.78 -6.35
N VAL A 158 -1.52 -19.54 -6.80
CA VAL A 158 -2.81 -18.91 -7.05
C VAL A 158 -2.77 -18.16 -8.38
N ASN A 159 -3.89 -18.17 -9.11
CA ASN A 159 -4.09 -17.32 -10.28
C ASN A 159 -5.09 -16.25 -9.86
N ASN A 160 -4.60 -15.05 -9.60
CA ASN A 160 -5.45 -13.99 -9.07
C ASN A 160 -6.49 -13.57 -10.10
N GLY A 161 -7.77 -13.69 -9.77
CA GLY A 161 -8.88 -13.47 -10.70
C GLY A 161 -9.06 -14.59 -11.72
N GLY A 162 -8.48 -15.76 -11.47
CA GLY A 162 -8.63 -16.97 -12.29
C GLY A 162 -10.01 -17.62 -12.16
N THR A 163 -11.09 -16.85 -12.35
CA THR A 163 -12.48 -17.33 -12.21
C THR A 163 -12.83 -18.45 -13.20
N ILE A 164 -12.05 -18.61 -14.27
CA ILE A 164 -12.10 -19.78 -15.15
C ILE A 164 -12.01 -21.09 -14.38
N PHE A 165 -11.20 -21.20 -13.34
CA PHE A 165 -11.12 -22.41 -12.53
C PHE A 165 -12.36 -22.59 -11.64
N MET A 166 -12.96 -21.48 -11.20
CA MET A 166 -14.15 -21.49 -10.34
C MET A 166 -15.46 -21.83 -11.08
N PHE A 167 -15.58 -21.40 -12.34
CA PHE A 167 -16.81 -21.56 -13.14
C PHE A 167 -16.70 -22.70 -14.17
N THR A 168 -15.67 -23.53 -14.05
CA THR A 168 -15.52 -24.77 -14.82
C THR A 168 -15.13 -25.92 -13.89
N ASP A 169 -15.01 -27.14 -14.44
CA ASP A 169 -14.51 -28.30 -13.69
C ASP A 169 -13.00 -28.27 -13.40
N TYR A 170 -12.27 -27.28 -13.91
CA TYR A 170 -10.81 -27.19 -13.73
C TYR A 170 -10.38 -26.97 -12.27
N HIS A 171 -11.27 -26.50 -11.38
CA HIS A 171 -11.00 -26.52 -9.94
C HIS A 171 -10.71 -27.93 -9.39
N LYS A 172 -11.03 -29.02 -10.10
CA LYS A 172 -10.70 -30.38 -9.66
C LYS A 172 -9.25 -30.78 -9.96
N ASP A 173 -8.57 -30.04 -10.82
CA ASP A 173 -7.20 -30.34 -11.22
C ASP A 173 -6.24 -30.18 -10.02
N PRO A 174 -5.34 -31.14 -9.78
CA PRO A 174 -4.38 -31.07 -8.67
C PRO A 174 -3.38 -29.92 -8.81
N ARG A 175 -3.21 -29.33 -10.00
CA ARG A 175 -2.33 -28.17 -10.25
C ARG A 175 -2.94 -26.84 -9.78
N VAL A 176 -4.21 -26.83 -9.37
CA VAL A 176 -4.87 -25.65 -8.77
C VAL A 176 -4.83 -25.80 -7.25
N ASP A 177 -4.09 -24.96 -6.53
CA ASP A 177 -4.05 -25.00 -5.05
C ASP A 177 -5.14 -24.14 -4.42
N ILE A 178 -5.29 -22.92 -4.93
CA ILE A 178 -6.15 -21.89 -4.38
C ILE A 178 -7.06 -21.36 -5.51
N LEU A 179 -8.35 -21.24 -5.22
CA LEU A 179 -9.31 -20.60 -6.11
C LEU A 179 -9.50 -19.15 -5.70
N ASP A 180 -9.41 -18.25 -6.67
CA ASP A 180 -9.41 -16.83 -6.41
C ASP A 180 -10.43 -16.09 -7.26
N GLY A 181 -11.37 -15.40 -6.58
CA GLY A 181 -12.38 -14.59 -7.24
C GLY A 181 -12.00 -13.11 -7.20
N HIS A 182 -12.00 -12.46 -8.35
CA HIS A 182 -11.89 -11.00 -8.46
C HIS A 182 -13.28 -10.41 -8.73
N TYR A 183 -13.71 -9.47 -7.88
CA TYR A 183 -14.96 -8.72 -8.04
C TYR A 183 -16.22 -9.61 -8.22
N VAL A 184 -16.17 -10.88 -7.80
CA VAL A 184 -17.30 -11.80 -7.95
C VAL A 184 -18.42 -11.47 -6.97
N ASN A 185 -19.65 -11.83 -7.33
CA ASN A 185 -20.77 -11.70 -6.42
C ASN A 185 -20.52 -12.55 -5.15
N PRO A 186 -20.74 -12.03 -3.93
CA PRO A 186 -20.53 -12.78 -2.70
C PRO A 186 -21.21 -14.16 -2.66
N ARG A 187 -22.37 -14.33 -3.32
CA ARG A 187 -23.10 -15.62 -3.41
C ARG A 187 -22.30 -16.74 -4.05
N VAL A 188 -21.26 -16.42 -4.83
CA VAL A 188 -20.36 -17.42 -5.42
C VAL A 188 -19.69 -18.27 -4.34
N TRP A 189 -19.55 -17.70 -3.14
CA TRP A 189 -18.94 -18.36 -2.00
C TRP A 189 -19.92 -19.16 -1.13
N ASP A 190 -21.21 -19.19 -1.48
CA ASP A 190 -22.19 -20.00 -0.73
C ASP A 190 -21.78 -21.47 -0.81
N ASN A 191 -21.59 -22.11 0.36
CA ASN A 191 -21.15 -23.50 0.49
C ASN A 191 -19.85 -23.84 -0.26
N TRP A 192 -18.95 -22.86 -0.45
CA TRP A 192 -17.71 -23.03 -1.22
C TRP A 192 -16.87 -24.23 -0.78
N LYS A 193 -16.82 -24.52 0.53
CA LYS A 193 -16.07 -25.67 1.08
C LYS A 193 -16.52 -27.00 0.45
N LYS A 194 -17.83 -27.20 0.28
CA LYS A 194 -18.40 -28.39 -0.36
C LYS A 194 -18.31 -28.30 -1.89
N LYS A 195 -18.55 -27.12 -2.45
CA LYS A 195 -18.56 -26.89 -3.91
C LYS A 195 -17.20 -27.13 -4.54
N TYR A 196 -16.14 -26.62 -3.93
CA TYR A 196 -14.80 -26.60 -4.52
C TYR A 196 -13.80 -27.52 -3.83
N ASN A 197 -14.00 -27.84 -2.54
CA ASN A 197 -13.06 -28.63 -1.74
C ASN A 197 -11.59 -28.15 -1.83
N LYS A 198 -11.39 -26.84 -1.99
CA LYS A 198 -10.09 -26.16 -2.08
C LYS A 198 -10.17 -24.81 -1.38
N PRO A 199 -9.07 -24.31 -0.78
CA PRO A 199 -9.00 -22.96 -0.25
C PRO A 199 -9.49 -21.93 -1.27
N CYS A 200 -10.39 -21.06 -0.85
CA CYS A 200 -10.96 -20.00 -1.68
C CYS A 200 -10.58 -18.63 -1.12
N THR A 201 -10.24 -17.73 -2.03
CA THR A 201 -9.76 -16.38 -1.77
C THR A 201 -10.55 -15.38 -2.60
N MET A 202 -10.71 -14.17 -2.08
CA MET A 202 -11.22 -13.04 -2.85
C MET A 202 -10.05 -12.12 -3.17
N GLY A 203 -9.42 -12.32 -4.33
CA GLY A 203 -8.10 -11.77 -4.67
C GLY A 203 -8.06 -10.31 -5.06
N GLU A 204 -9.19 -9.76 -5.51
CA GLU A 204 -9.40 -8.33 -5.70
C GLU A 204 -10.84 -7.96 -5.37
N ILE A 205 -10.98 -6.93 -4.54
CA ILE A 205 -12.25 -6.29 -4.26
C ILE A 205 -12.03 -4.82 -4.56
N SER A 206 -12.91 -4.18 -5.34
CA SER A 206 -12.74 -2.76 -5.63
C SER A 206 -13.24 -1.98 -4.44
N LEU A 207 -12.32 -1.28 -3.83
CA LEU A 207 -12.56 -0.46 -2.64
C LEU A 207 -12.78 1.00 -2.99
N GLY A 208 -12.57 1.35 -4.26
CA GLY A 208 -12.76 2.67 -4.84
C GLY A 208 -14.12 2.81 -5.49
N GLY A 209 -14.89 1.74 -5.66
CA GLY A 209 -16.25 1.80 -6.21
C GLY A 209 -17.14 2.88 -5.57
N PRO A 210 -17.12 3.06 -4.23
CA PRO A 210 -17.90 4.10 -3.55
C PRO A 210 -17.14 5.39 -3.21
N PHE A 211 -15.84 5.51 -3.51
CA PHE A 211 -15.11 6.76 -3.32
C PHE A 211 -14.52 7.22 -4.65
N ALA A 212 -13.58 6.48 -5.22
CA ALA A 212 -12.93 6.86 -6.46
C ALA A 212 -13.89 7.13 -7.66
N TRP A 213 -14.90 6.28 -7.86
CA TRP A 213 -15.80 6.37 -9.02
C TRP A 213 -17.01 7.29 -8.78
N THR A 214 -17.61 7.18 -7.60
CA THR A 214 -18.76 8.00 -7.17
C THR A 214 -18.34 9.41 -6.81
N TYR A 215 -17.28 9.62 -6.01
CA TYR A 215 -16.82 10.95 -5.65
C TYR A 215 -16.41 11.73 -6.91
N GLN A 216 -15.68 11.12 -7.85
CA GLN A 216 -15.33 11.79 -9.10
C GLN A 216 -16.58 12.21 -9.91
N GLY A 217 -17.58 11.33 -10.02
CA GLY A 217 -18.84 11.64 -10.69
C GLY A 217 -19.64 12.73 -9.98
N GLU A 218 -19.72 12.66 -8.66
CA GLU A 218 -20.43 13.59 -7.78
C GLU A 218 -19.77 14.96 -7.81
N VAL A 219 -18.45 15.04 -7.66
CA VAL A 219 -17.62 16.25 -7.80
C VAL A 219 -17.84 16.92 -9.15
N ARG A 220 -17.78 16.15 -10.25
CA ARG A 220 -18.04 16.68 -11.60
C ARG A 220 -19.44 17.27 -11.70
N SER A 221 -20.43 16.59 -11.12
CA SER A 221 -21.82 17.07 -11.07
C SER A 221 -21.99 18.33 -10.21
N MET A 222 -21.38 18.39 -9.03
CA MET A 222 -21.37 19.55 -8.14
C MET A 222 -20.78 20.78 -8.85
N ARG A 223 -19.63 20.61 -9.52
CA ARG A 223 -19.00 21.68 -10.31
C ARG A 223 -19.90 22.17 -11.45
N GLN A 224 -20.59 21.27 -12.15
CA GLN A 224 -21.56 21.65 -13.19
C GLN A 224 -22.72 22.48 -12.65
N ARG A 225 -23.03 22.35 -11.35
CA ARG A 225 -24.03 23.17 -10.64
C ARG A 225 -23.45 24.41 -9.95
N GLY A 226 -22.13 24.64 -10.04
CA GLY A 226 -21.44 25.75 -9.36
C GLY A 226 -21.25 25.54 -7.85
N GLU A 227 -21.29 24.29 -7.38
CA GLU A 227 -21.12 23.92 -5.96
C GLU A 227 -19.66 23.56 -5.63
N ASP A 228 -19.25 23.82 -4.39
CA ASP A 228 -17.94 23.41 -3.85
C ASP A 228 -18.00 21.96 -3.34
N PRO A 229 -17.19 21.03 -3.89
CA PRO A 229 -17.17 19.64 -3.45
C PRO A 229 -16.43 19.39 -2.13
N GLN A 230 -15.60 20.32 -1.64
CA GLN A 230 -14.74 20.09 -0.48
C GLN A 230 -15.47 19.67 0.81
N PRO A 231 -16.63 20.23 1.18
CA PRO A 231 -17.38 19.81 2.37
C PRO A 231 -17.86 18.36 2.31
N TYR A 232 -17.97 17.78 1.12
CA TYR A 232 -18.46 16.42 0.89
C TYR A 232 -17.35 15.36 0.92
N PHE A 233 -16.08 15.77 0.72
CA PHE A 233 -14.92 14.87 0.69
C PHE A 233 -14.84 13.94 1.90
N TRP A 234 -14.87 14.49 3.12
CA TRP A 234 -14.73 13.70 4.34
C TRP A 234 -15.90 12.74 4.58
N ASN A 235 -17.12 13.14 4.18
CA ASN A 235 -18.28 12.27 4.23
C ASN A 235 -18.13 11.09 3.27
N ALA A 236 -17.66 11.33 2.05
CA ALA A 236 -17.40 10.29 1.06
C ALA A 236 -16.27 9.34 1.52
N VAL A 237 -15.18 9.87 2.09
CA VAL A 237 -14.10 9.06 2.70
C VAL A 237 -14.65 8.18 3.83
N ASN A 238 -15.45 8.73 4.74
CA ASN A 238 -16.06 7.99 5.85
C ASN A 238 -17.03 6.91 5.38
N ALA A 239 -17.92 7.23 4.43
CA ALA A 239 -18.89 6.29 3.87
C ALA A 239 -18.17 5.11 3.21
N ALA A 240 -17.08 5.39 2.50
CA ALA A 240 -16.27 4.37 1.87
C ALA A 240 -15.54 3.51 2.92
N ALA A 241 -14.98 4.08 3.99
CA ALA A 241 -14.41 3.31 5.11
C ALA A 241 -15.44 2.42 5.83
N GLN A 242 -16.70 2.86 5.99
CA GLN A 242 -17.77 2.05 6.57
C GLN A 242 -18.23 0.93 5.62
N TYR A 243 -18.36 1.22 4.32
CA TYR A 243 -18.63 0.21 3.30
C TYR A 243 -17.54 -0.87 3.29
N MET A 244 -16.28 -0.46 3.45
CA MET A 244 -15.13 -1.35 3.58
C MET A 244 -15.25 -2.29 4.77
N GLU A 245 -15.52 -1.75 5.96
CA GLU A 245 -15.74 -2.55 7.14
C GLU A 245 -16.88 -3.57 6.93
N GLY A 246 -18.02 -3.12 6.37
CA GLY A 246 -19.16 -3.99 6.07
C GLY A 246 -18.80 -5.15 5.14
N ARG A 247 -18.03 -4.88 4.08
CA ARG A 247 -17.52 -5.92 3.17
C ARG A 247 -16.63 -6.93 3.89
N LEU A 248 -15.66 -6.47 4.68
CA LEU A 248 -14.79 -7.36 5.45
C LEU A 248 -15.58 -8.26 6.41
N ARG A 249 -16.60 -7.72 7.08
CA ARG A 249 -17.51 -8.49 7.96
C ARG A 249 -18.27 -9.57 7.19
N SER A 250 -18.84 -9.24 6.03
CA SER A 250 -19.58 -10.22 5.21
C SER A 250 -18.67 -11.34 4.73
N PHE A 251 -17.45 -11.03 4.31
CA PHE A 251 -16.50 -12.04 3.86
C PHE A 251 -15.94 -12.92 4.99
N ARG A 252 -15.73 -12.34 6.18
CA ARG A 252 -15.43 -13.12 7.38
C ARG A 252 -16.53 -14.13 7.67
N SER A 253 -17.79 -13.71 7.51
CA SER A 253 -18.96 -14.58 7.69
C SER A 253 -19.02 -15.72 6.67
N ALA A 254 -18.44 -15.53 5.48
CA ALA A 254 -18.27 -16.60 4.47
C ALA A 254 -17.08 -17.55 4.77
N GLU A 255 -16.30 -17.25 5.82
CA GLU A 255 -15.15 -18.04 6.28
C GLU A 255 -14.10 -18.34 5.20
N LEU A 256 -13.96 -17.48 4.18
CA LEU A 256 -12.96 -17.65 3.11
C LEU A 256 -11.53 -17.78 3.65
N ALA A 257 -10.66 -18.50 2.96
CA ALA A 257 -9.28 -18.75 3.40
C ALA A 257 -8.46 -17.46 3.54
N GLY A 258 -8.78 -16.45 2.73
CA GLY A 258 -8.34 -15.08 2.94
C GLY A 258 -9.17 -14.07 2.14
N LEU A 259 -8.78 -12.80 2.25
CA LEU A 259 -9.40 -11.66 1.56
C LEU A 259 -8.31 -10.68 1.11
N TRP A 260 -8.39 -10.19 -0.12
CA TRP A 260 -7.42 -9.28 -0.73
C TRP A 260 -8.15 -8.02 -1.18
N PRO A 261 -8.36 -7.08 -0.27
CA PRO A 261 -8.96 -5.80 -0.61
C PRO A 261 -7.95 -5.03 -1.50
N PHE A 262 -8.35 -4.68 -2.73
CA PHE A 262 -7.49 -4.00 -3.71
C PHE A 262 -7.29 -2.53 -3.36
N ALA A 263 -6.04 -2.13 -3.11
CA ALA A 263 -5.65 -0.74 -2.83
C ALA A 263 -6.37 -0.17 -1.59
N ALA A 264 -6.57 -1.00 -0.56
CA ALA A 264 -7.33 -0.67 0.65
C ALA A 264 -6.82 0.54 1.39
N MET A 265 -5.49 0.66 1.49
CA MET A 265 -4.90 1.72 2.30
C MET A 265 -4.49 2.92 1.44
N GLN A 266 -4.18 2.70 0.15
CA GLN A 266 -3.80 3.77 -0.77
C GLN A 266 -4.97 4.68 -1.17
N ARG A 267 -6.19 4.14 -1.28
CA ARG A 267 -7.36 4.93 -1.72
C ARG A 267 -7.86 5.92 -0.67
N TYR A 268 -7.42 5.74 0.57
CA TYR A 268 -7.65 6.67 1.68
C TYR A 268 -6.36 7.34 2.15
N HIS A 269 -5.25 7.11 1.43
CA HIS A 269 -4.00 7.81 1.67
C HIS A 269 -3.97 9.04 0.75
N PRO A 270 -3.94 10.26 1.31
CA PRO A 270 -4.15 11.47 0.53
C PRO A 270 -3.03 11.76 -0.48
N PHE A 271 -1.89 11.06 -0.40
CA PHE A 271 -0.71 11.31 -1.24
C PHE A 271 -0.47 10.28 -2.36
N MET A 272 -1.42 9.37 -2.65
CA MET A 272 -1.21 8.30 -3.65
C MET A 272 -2.25 8.27 -4.77
N PRO A 273 -1.86 7.87 -6.00
CA PRO A 273 -2.70 8.01 -7.18
C PRO A 273 -3.77 6.91 -7.18
N VAL A 274 -5.02 7.31 -7.38
CA VAL A 274 -6.16 6.39 -7.35
C VAL A 274 -6.45 5.75 -8.71
N TRP A 275 -5.93 6.27 -9.86
CA TRP A 275 -5.75 5.63 -11.21
C TRP A 275 -5.32 6.62 -12.33
N GLU A 276 -4.96 6.13 -13.53
CA GLU A 276 -4.81 6.94 -14.76
C GLU A 276 -6.18 7.51 -15.20
N GLY A 277 -6.23 8.81 -15.55
CA GLY A 277 -7.46 9.46 -16.03
C GLY A 277 -8.38 10.04 -14.94
N VAL A 278 -7.98 9.94 -13.67
CA VAL A 278 -8.69 10.53 -12.53
C VAL A 278 -7.95 11.79 -12.06
N ASP A 279 -8.56 12.96 -12.29
CA ASP A 279 -8.03 14.25 -11.84
C ASP A 279 -8.85 14.76 -10.65
N TYR A 280 -8.21 14.88 -9.49
CA TYR A 280 -8.78 15.48 -8.27
C TYR A 280 -8.17 16.84 -7.96
N ARG A 281 -7.38 17.43 -8.88
CA ARG A 281 -6.79 18.75 -8.65
C ARG A 281 -7.91 19.73 -8.35
N MET A 282 -7.86 20.33 -7.15
CA MET A 282 -8.85 21.25 -6.57
C MET A 282 -10.12 20.62 -5.95
N ASP A 283 -10.24 19.30 -5.90
CA ASP A 283 -11.42 18.59 -5.36
C ASP A 283 -11.23 18.00 -3.97
N THR A 284 -10.04 18.16 -3.41
CA THR A 284 -9.73 17.74 -2.06
C THR A 284 -9.63 18.97 -1.18
N PRO A 285 -10.24 18.98 0.02
CA PRO A 285 -10.02 20.06 0.96
C PRO A 285 -8.52 20.12 1.29
N PRO A 286 -7.97 21.32 1.53
CA PRO A 286 -6.63 21.44 2.09
C PRO A 286 -6.52 20.55 3.33
N ILE A 287 -5.51 19.68 3.36
CA ILE A 287 -5.22 18.95 4.59
C ILE A 287 -4.31 19.83 5.43
N HIS A 288 -4.83 20.23 6.58
CA HIS A 288 -4.05 20.88 7.62
C HIS A 288 -3.05 19.89 8.18
N TRP A 289 -1.76 20.17 7.99
CA TRP A 289 -0.67 19.27 8.33
C TRP A 289 0.27 19.90 9.38
N PRO A 290 0.55 19.22 10.52
CA PRO A 290 0.00 17.93 10.91
C PRO A 290 -1.46 18.09 11.26
N ALA A 291 -2.21 17.00 11.14
CA ALA A 291 -3.59 16.96 11.57
C ALA A 291 -3.77 17.28 13.09
N GLN A 292 -2.69 17.52 13.86
CA GLN A 292 -2.70 17.71 15.32
C GLN A 292 -1.69 18.71 15.93
N SER A 293 -1.08 19.67 15.21
CA SER A 293 -0.27 20.73 15.89
C SER A 293 -0.77 22.15 15.69
N GLY A 294 -1.51 22.67 16.67
CA GLY A 294 -1.67 24.11 16.91
C GLY A 294 -2.56 24.88 15.92
N LEU A 295 -2.77 26.16 16.22
CA LEU A 295 -3.86 26.99 15.65
C LEU A 295 -3.64 27.47 14.19
N ASP A 296 -2.45 27.30 13.60
CA ASP A 296 -2.12 27.81 12.25
C ASP A 296 -1.36 26.77 11.37
N PHE A 297 -1.53 26.86 10.04
CA PHE A 297 -1.50 25.75 9.08
C PHE A 297 -0.30 25.67 8.12
N LYS A 298 0.04 24.46 7.65
CA LYS A 298 0.64 24.23 6.33
C LYS A 298 -0.42 23.63 5.41
N GLU A 299 -1.01 24.45 4.53
CA GLU A 299 -1.92 23.95 3.49
C GLU A 299 -1.12 23.22 2.41
N LYS A 300 -1.39 21.93 2.22
CA LYS A 300 -0.96 21.21 1.03
C LYS A 300 -2.18 20.71 0.27
N ASN A 301 -2.29 21.14 -0.99
CA ASN A 301 -3.22 20.55 -1.95
C ASN A 301 -2.72 19.16 -2.34
N LEU A 302 -3.61 18.17 -2.35
CA LEU A 302 -3.30 16.81 -2.74
C LEU A 302 -3.12 16.74 -4.26
N SER A 303 -1.90 17.03 -4.71
CA SER A 303 -1.54 16.94 -6.11
C SER A 303 -0.48 15.85 -6.30
N TYR A 304 -0.84 14.87 -7.13
CA TYR A 304 0.08 13.96 -7.82
C TYR A 304 0.86 12.93 -6.98
N GLY A 305 0.39 11.68 -7.05
CA GLY A 305 1.09 10.49 -6.56
C GLY A 305 1.76 9.63 -7.64
N ARG A 306 2.05 10.17 -8.84
CA ARG A 306 2.90 9.46 -9.81
C ARG A 306 4.24 10.12 -10.06
N ASP A 307 4.32 11.43 -9.91
CA ASP A 307 5.55 12.16 -10.21
C ASP A 307 5.95 12.99 -8.99
N ILE A 308 7.12 12.64 -8.44
CA ILE A 308 7.97 13.48 -7.59
C ILE A 308 7.45 13.77 -6.16
N TYR A 309 7.23 12.72 -5.36
CA TYR A 309 7.34 12.88 -3.91
C TYR A 309 8.82 12.85 -3.51
N ASN A 310 9.37 13.96 -3.03
CA ASN A 310 10.75 13.98 -2.54
C ASN A 310 10.79 13.36 -1.12
N PHE A 311 10.94 12.03 -1.02
CA PHE A 311 11.05 11.33 0.26
C PHE A 311 12.29 11.72 1.09
N TYR A 312 13.27 12.38 0.46
CA TYR A 312 14.41 12.96 1.18
C TYR A 312 14.06 14.27 1.86
N ASP A 313 12.94 14.91 1.52
CA ASP A 313 12.44 16.08 2.22
C ASP A 313 11.99 15.67 3.63
N PRO A 314 12.70 16.12 4.68
CA PRO A 314 12.36 15.77 6.06
C PRO A 314 11.12 16.50 6.56
N THR A 315 10.59 17.49 5.82
CA THR A 315 9.39 18.26 6.16
C THR A 315 8.09 17.56 5.78
N VAL A 316 8.17 16.46 5.02
CA VAL A 316 6.99 15.77 4.50
C VAL A 316 6.84 14.43 5.22
N PRO A 317 5.64 14.06 5.70
CA PRO A 317 5.41 12.82 6.39
C PRO A 317 5.82 11.65 5.53
N ARG A 318 6.21 10.56 6.18
CA ARG A 318 6.35 9.30 5.46
C ARG A 318 4.97 8.79 5.01
N CYS A 319 3.94 8.87 5.87
CA CYS A 319 2.55 8.49 5.62
C CYS A 319 1.60 9.50 6.31
N ALA A 320 0.46 9.85 5.70
CA ALA A 320 -0.62 10.57 6.40
C ALA A 320 -1.66 9.57 6.91
N TYR A 321 -1.80 9.49 8.23
CA TYR A 321 -2.85 8.72 8.89
C TYR A 321 -4.08 9.60 9.08
N LEU A 322 -5.19 9.23 8.43
CA LEU A 322 -6.48 9.87 8.62
C LEU A 322 -7.24 9.12 9.71
N ARG A 323 -8.02 9.81 10.56
CA ARG A 323 -8.91 9.14 11.55
C ARG A 323 -9.91 8.18 10.92
N THR A 324 -10.20 8.37 9.63
CA THR A 324 -11.05 7.48 8.82
C THR A 324 -10.42 6.09 8.58
N TYR A 325 -9.17 5.89 8.99
CA TYR A 325 -8.42 4.64 8.90
C TYR A 325 -8.70 3.69 10.07
N ASP A 326 -9.10 4.22 11.24
CA ASP A 326 -9.34 3.42 12.45
C ASP A 326 -10.46 2.39 12.27
N PRO A 327 -11.62 2.70 11.64
CA PRO A 327 -12.64 1.68 11.37
C PRO A 327 -12.13 0.51 10.52
N LEU A 328 -11.27 0.79 9.53
CA LEU A 328 -10.67 -0.24 8.67
C LEU A 328 -9.60 -1.05 9.40
N LYS A 329 -8.81 -0.42 10.28
CA LYS A 329 -7.87 -1.09 11.18
C LYS A 329 -8.59 -1.96 12.22
N ASP A 330 -9.66 -1.47 12.81
CA ASP A 330 -10.47 -2.19 13.82
C ASP A 330 -11.30 -3.33 13.22
N ALA A 331 -11.62 -3.22 11.93
CA ALA A 331 -12.20 -4.32 11.18
C ALA A 331 -11.24 -5.51 11.04
N GLN A 332 -9.92 -5.32 11.19
CA GLN A 332 -8.89 -6.37 11.09
C GLN A 332 -8.61 -6.97 12.46
N ARG A 333 -9.22 -8.13 12.75
CA ARG A 333 -9.19 -8.79 14.08
C ARG A 333 -8.36 -10.07 14.11
N GLU A 334 -7.99 -10.56 12.93
CA GLU A 334 -7.31 -11.84 12.72
C GLU A 334 -5.81 -11.78 13.01
N VAL A 335 -5.26 -10.56 13.08
CA VAL A 335 -3.87 -10.29 13.41
C VAL A 335 -3.83 -9.60 14.76
N THR A 336 -2.85 -9.95 15.60
CA THR A 336 -2.57 -9.20 16.81
C THR A 336 -2.40 -7.73 16.45
N LYS A 337 -3.18 -6.85 17.09
CA LYS A 337 -3.01 -5.42 16.87
C LYS A 337 -1.58 -5.05 17.22
N LEU A 338 -0.84 -4.52 16.24
CA LEU A 338 0.47 -3.98 16.54
C LEU A 338 0.25 -2.64 17.23
N GLU A 339 0.93 -2.45 18.36
CA GLU A 339 1.05 -1.14 18.97
C GLU A 339 1.63 -0.20 17.92
N PRO A 340 0.96 0.94 17.63
CA PRO A 340 1.42 1.78 16.57
C PRO A 340 2.86 2.25 16.80
N ARG A 341 3.78 1.84 15.94
CA ARG A 341 5.17 2.32 15.95
C ARG A 341 5.29 3.45 14.94
N PHE A 342 4.62 4.56 15.22
CA PHE A 342 4.86 5.77 14.45
C PHE A 342 6.30 6.21 14.68
N SER A 343 6.98 6.65 13.62
CA SER A 343 8.15 7.48 13.86
C SER A 343 7.66 8.73 14.60
N PRO A 344 8.31 9.13 15.70
CA PRO A 344 7.87 10.28 16.47
C PRO A 344 7.92 11.58 15.65
N GLU A 345 7.19 12.58 16.11
CA GLU A 345 7.20 13.92 15.54
C GLU A 345 7.74 14.94 16.54
N LEU A 346 8.48 15.93 16.04
CA LEU A 346 9.06 17.00 16.83
C LEU A 346 8.99 18.33 16.08
N ILE A 347 8.44 19.36 16.71
CA ILE A 347 8.57 20.74 16.26
C ILE A 347 9.68 21.41 17.09
N VAL A 348 10.65 21.99 16.42
CA VAL A 348 11.62 22.91 17.01
C VAL A 348 11.16 24.32 16.65
N GLN A 349 10.69 25.07 17.65
CA GLN A 349 10.36 26.48 17.48
C GLN A 349 11.57 27.33 17.81
N VAL A 350 12.05 28.11 16.84
CA VAL A 350 13.17 29.03 17.00
C VAL A 350 12.63 30.39 17.41
N LEU A 351 13.07 30.84 18.58
CA LEU A 351 12.72 32.13 19.14
C LEU A 351 13.97 32.98 19.31
N ASP A 352 13.86 34.28 19.09
CA ASP A 352 14.89 35.22 19.49
C ASP A 352 14.96 35.37 21.02
N ALA A 353 15.87 36.22 21.50
CA ALA A 353 16.09 36.42 22.91
C ALA A 353 14.92 37.08 23.65
N ASP A 354 14.08 37.81 22.92
CA ASP A 354 12.90 38.50 23.44
C ASP A 354 11.62 37.65 23.28
N GLY A 355 11.75 36.47 22.66
CA GLY A 355 10.68 35.49 22.49
C GLY A 355 9.92 35.62 21.17
N HIS A 356 10.37 36.45 20.23
CA HIS A 356 9.76 36.53 18.91
C HIS A 356 10.18 35.36 18.02
N THR A 357 9.30 34.97 17.11
CA THR A 357 9.52 33.86 16.18
C THR A 357 10.55 34.22 15.11
N VAL A 358 11.41 33.27 14.76
CA VAL A 358 12.46 33.47 13.74
C VAL A 358 12.16 32.61 12.49
N PRO A 359 11.51 33.18 11.47
CA PRO A 359 11.18 32.45 10.25
C PRO A 359 12.38 32.23 9.33
N ASN A 360 12.23 31.34 8.35
CA ASN A 360 13.21 31.06 7.28
C ASN A 360 14.62 30.68 7.77
N THR A 361 14.71 30.08 8.96
CA THR A 361 15.96 29.66 9.59
C THR A 361 16.15 28.17 9.44
N ALA A 362 17.33 27.75 8.99
CA ALA A 362 17.67 26.33 8.90
C ALA A 362 17.89 25.75 10.31
N VAL A 363 17.13 24.72 10.62
CA VAL A 363 17.27 23.90 11.83
C VAL A 363 17.74 22.52 11.38
N TRP A 364 18.80 22.01 11.98
CA TRP A 364 19.27 20.63 11.76
C TRP A 364 18.94 19.79 12.98
N LEU A 365 18.50 18.56 12.75
CA LEU A 365 18.25 17.59 13.80
C LEU A 365 19.21 16.42 13.64
N THR A 366 19.97 16.13 14.69
CA THR A 366 20.95 15.05 14.73
C THR A 366 20.52 14.02 15.78
N PRO A 367 20.23 12.77 15.39
CA PRO A 367 20.00 11.69 16.36
C PRO A 367 21.27 11.45 17.19
N THR A 368 21.14 11.36 18.52
CA THR A 368 22.31 11.24 19.42
C THR A 368 22.55 9.80 19.89
N ASP A 369 21.49 9.03 20.08
CA ASP A 369 21.51 7.64 20.58
C ASP A 369 21.05 6.62 19.53
N GLN A 370 20.82 7.07 18.30
CA GLN A 370 20.30 6.25 17.19
C GLN A 370 21.22 6.32 15.96
N PRO A 371 21.40 5.21 15.22
CA PRO A 371 22.23 5.20 14.02
C PRO A 371 21.53 5.89 12.84
N ALA A 372 21.80 7.17 12.63
CA ALA A 372 21.29 7.92 11.47
C ALA A 372 22.05 9.25 11.25
N ASN A 373 21.93 9.77 10.02
CA ASN A 373 22.53 11.05 9.64
C ASN A 373 21.70 12.24 10.12
N PRO A 374 22.32 13.41 10.36
CA PRO A 374 21.61 14.67 10.55
C PRO A 374 20.70 15.02 9.36
N PHE A 375 19.61 15.72 9.63
CA PHE A 375 18.67 16.20 8.60
C PHE A 375 18.13 17.58 8.93
N GLY A 376 17.87 18.40 7.90
CA GLY A 376 17.59 19.84 8.06
C GLY A 376 16.21 20.26 7.56
N VAL A 377 15.56 21.16 8.30
CA VAL A 377 14.25 21.75 8.00
C VAL A 377 14.35 23.27 8.18
N VAL A 378 13.68 24.04 7.33
CA VAL A 378 13.58 25.50 7.47
C VAL A 378 12.33 25.87 8.28
N THR A 379 12.46 26.83 9.19
CA THR A 379 11.33 27.36 9.97
C THR A 379 10.31 28.09 9.10
N ASP A 380 9.02 27.92 9.39
CA ASP A 380 7.93 28.69 8.78
C ASP A 380 7.77 30.11 9.39
N GLY A 381 6.69 30.82 9.02
CA GLY A 381 6.38 32.17 9.52
C GLY A 381 6.32 32.27 11.06
N ASP A 382 5.97 31.18 11.73
CA ASP A 382 5.89 31.10 13.20
C ASP A 382 7.21 30.64 13.84
N GLY A 383 8.29 30.59 13.06
CA GLY A 383 9.58 30.11 13.53
C GLY A 383 9.61 28.61 13.81
N LYS A 384 8.67 27.82 13.28
CA LYS A 384 8.57 26.38 13.57
C LYS A 384 9.21 25.55 12.47
N ALA A 385 10.21 24.75 12.85
CA ALA A 385 10.79 23.70 12.02
C ALA A 385 10.26 22.35 12.50
N TRP A 386 9.64 21.59 11.60
CA TRP A 386 9.02 20.32 11.97
C TRP A 386 9.76 19.14 11.36
N PHE A 387 10.11 18.21 12.25
CA PHE A 387 10.85 17.01 11.98
C PHE A 387 9.99 15.77 12.18
N TRP A 388 10.13 14.85 11.24
CA TRP A 388 9.78 13.45 11.42
C TRP A 388 11.03 12.71 11.91
N CYS A 389 10.99 12.17 13.13
CA CYS A 389 12.11 11.50 13.79
C CYS A 389 12.31 10.10 13.20
N LYS A 390 12.87 10.07 11.99
CA LYS A 390 13.04 8.89 11.12
C LYS A 390 13.81 7.74 11.77
N SER A 391 14.59 8.03 12.82
CA SER A 391 15.47 7.10 13.53
C SER A 391 14.78 6.43 14.73
N GLY A 392 13.62 6.95 15.18
CA GLY A 392 12.90 6.45 16.35
C GLY A 392 12.74 7.46 17.50
N PRO A 393 12.22 7.02 18.66
CA PRO A 393 11.84 7.84 19.82
C PRO A 393 12.99 8.29 20.74
N GLY A 394 14.25 8.03 20.39
CA GLY A 394 15.38 8.39 21.23
C GLY A 394 15.71 9.88 21.19
N GLU A 395 16.90 10.22 21.68
CA GLU A 395 17.35 11.60 21.82
C GLU A 395 17.87 12.20 20.51
N TYR A 396 17.69 13.51 20.38
CA TYR A 396 18.18 14.30 19.27
C TYR A 396 18.75 15.62 19.78
N THR A 397 19.69 16.20 19.03
CA THR A 397 20.13 17.57 19.22
C THR A 397 19.66 18.40 18.03
N ALA A 398 18.91 19.47 18.30
CA ALA A 398 18.56 20.48 17.32
C ALA A 398 19.68 21.52 17.22
N TRP A 399 20.04 21.94 16.02
CA TRP A 399 21.09 22.90 15.71
C TRP A 399 20.51 24.04 14.88
N VAL A 400 20.81 25.27 15.27
CA VAL A 400 20.46 26.46 14.51
C VAL A 400 21.70 27.31 14.32
N GLN A 401 21.93 27.78 13.10
CA GLN A 401 22.90 28.83 12.86
C GLN A 401 22.18 30.19 12.86
N HIS A 402 22.59 31.09 13.74
CA HIS A 402 22.10 32.47 13.77
C HIS A 402 23.29 33.43 13.89
N GLN A 403 23.37 34.42 12.99
CA GLN A 403 24.46 35.40 12.94
C GLN A 403 25.87 34.77 12.94
N GLY A 404 26.04 33.65 12.23
CA GLY A 404 27.33 32.95 12.11
C GLY A 404 27.73 32.11 13.33
N ARG A 405 26.92 32.06 14.39
CA ARG A 405 27.12 31.19 15.56
C ARG A 405 26.13 30.03 15.55
N TRP A 406 26.57 28.87 16.04
CA TRP A 406 25.74 27.68 16.21
C TRP A 406 25.16 27.63 17.61
N PHE A 407 23.87 27.31 17.68
CA PHE A 407 23.11 27.11 18.92
C PHE A 407 22.51 25.73 18.90
N THR A 408 22.50 25.07 20.06
CA THR A 408 21.97 23.72 20.20
C THR A 408 20.93 23.62 21.31
N ALA A 409 20.02 22.68 21.15
CA ALA A 409 19.11 22.25 22.20
C ALA A 409 18.91 20.74 22.11
N ASP A 410 18.98 20.06 23.25
CA ASP A 410 18.62 18.66 23.33
C ASP A 410 17.10 18.53 23.33
N VAL A 411 16.61 17.66 22.46
CA VAL A 411 15.19 17.51 22.16
C VAL A 411 14.87 16.03 22.04
N THR A 412 13.88 15.61 22.82
CA THR A 412 13.31 14.27 22.74
C THR A 412 11.92 14.41 22.14
N PRO A 413 11.55 13.64 21.11
CA PRO A 413 10.20 13.66 20.59
C PRO A 413 9.20 13.07 21.61
N ALA A 414 7.91 13.08 21.27
CA ALA A 414 6.91 12.46 22.13
C ALA A 414 7.17 10.95 22.33
N PRO A 415 6.84 10.38 23.51
CA PRO A 415 6.98 8.95 23.76
C PRO A 415 6.21 8.08 22.75
N ALA A 416 6.77 6.93 22.40
CA ALA A 416 6.09 5.98 21.52
C ALA A 416 4.83 5.40 22.18
N GLY A 417 3.72 5.30 21.42
CA GLY A 417 2.49 4.65 21.86
C GLY A 417 1.33 5.60 22.21
N GLU A 418 1.59 6.89 22.42
CA GLU A 418 0.53 7.89 22.54
C GLU A 418 0.23 8.47 21.14
N TRP A 419 -0.99 8.21 20.65
CA TRP A 419 -1.41 8.51 19.27
C TRP A 419 -1.18 9.99 18.91
N MET A 420 -0.42 10.26 17.83
CA MET A 420 -0.27 11.58 17.18
C MET A 420 0.12 12.75 18.11
N GLN A 421 0.98 12.49 19.09
CA GLN A 421 1.56 13.56 19.88
C GLN A 421 2.75 14.20 19.19
N VAL A 422 2.60 15.49 18.88
CA VAL A 422 3.70 16.35 18.42
C VAL A 422 4.23 17.13 19.62
N LYS A 423 5.51 16.94 19.95
CA LYS A 423 6.16 17.77 20.96
C LYS A 423 6.71 19.04 20.31
N THR A 424 6.46 20.20 20.90
CA THR A 424 7.14 21.44 20.54
C THR A 424 8.25 21.71 21.54
N ALA A 425 9.49 21.85 21.07
CA ALA A 425 10.63 22.30 21.84
C ALA A 425 11.01 23.71 21.39
N ALA A 426 11.10 24.64 22.34
CA ALA A 426 11.55 26.00 22.05
C ALA A 426 13.07 26.10 22.15
N LEU A 427 13.73 26.51 21.06
CA LEU A 427 15.13 26.88 21.03
C LEU A 427 15.22 28.41 21.07
N ARG A 428 15.62 28.96 22.22
CA ARG A 428 15.80 30.41 22.39
C ARG A 428 17.23 30.80 22.04
N LEU A 429 17.36 31.72 21.10
CA LEU A 429 18.63 32.33 20.74
C LEU A 429 19.01 33.37 21.82
N PRO A 430 20.27 33.43 22.27
CA PRO A 430 20.69 34.39 23.28
C PRO A 430 20.72 35.83 22.72
N ARG A 431 20.69 36.83 23.61
CA ARG A 431 20.95 38.22 23.23
C ARG A 431 22.35 38.32 22.65
N SER A 432 22.47 39.02 21.52
CA SER A 432 23.72 39.30 20.81
C SER A 432 24.77 39.95 21.69
#